data_AF-A0A4Q3Z084-F1
#
_entry.id   AF-A0A4Q3Z084-F1
#
_cell.length_a   1.000
_cell.length_b   1.000
_cell.length_c   1.000
_cell.angle_alpha   90.00
_cell.angle_beta   90.00
_cell.angle_gamma   90.00
#
_symmetry.space_group_name_H-M   'P 1'
#
loop_
_entity.id
_entity.type
_entity.pdbx_description
1 polymer ?
#
loop_
_entity_poly.entity_id
_entity_poly.type
_entity_poly.pdbx_seq_one_letter_code
_entity_poly.pdbx_strand_id
1 'polypeptide(L)' 'MTERELDELLTFRWPMVVRRAVAVGNEWEAGFAKSIARHGKRKNWRPTYRQAQVMRRMVEELTAAPEPEFDLIEE' A
#
# COMPACT_ATOMS: atom_id res chain seq x y z
N MET A 1 -8.41 11.83 4.80
CA MET A 1 -7.85 11.55 3.48
C MET A 1 -8.80 12.14 2.47
N THR A 2 -8.31 12.94 1.52
CA THR A 2 -9.18 13.48 0.46
C THR A 2 -9.48 12.38 -0.58
N GLU A 3 -10.50 12.58 -1.42
CA GLU A 3 -10.81 11.61 -2.49
C GLU A 3 -9.67 11.48 -3.50
N ARG A 4 -9.08 12.63 -3.87
CA ARG A 4 -7.91 12.67 -4.75
C ARG A 4 -6.71 11.95 -4.15
N GLU A 5 -6.39 12.22 -2.88
CA GLU A 5 -5.31 11.54 -2.16
C GLU A 5 -5.53 10.02 -2.13
N LEU A 6 -6.77 9.58 -1.89
CA LEU A 6 -7.11 8.16 -1.91
C LEU A 6 -6.93 7.54 -3.31
N ASP A 7 -7.39 8.21 -4.36
CA ASP A 7 -7.30 7.73 -5.74
C ASP A 7 -5.84 7.60 -6.20
N GLU A 8 -5.03 8.62 -5.94
CA GLU A 8 -3.58 8.61 -6.22
C GLU A 8 -2.88 7.50 -5.45
N LEU A 9 -3.21 7.34 -4.16
CA LEU A 9 -2.63 6.30 -3.31
C LEU A 9 -3.00 4.90 -3.82
N LEU A 10 -4.27 4.63 -4.07
CA LEU A 10 -4.75 3.32 -4.54
C LEU A 10 -4.21 2.96 -5.93
N THR A 11 -4.04 3.95 -6.81
CA THR A 11 -3.62 3.73 -8.19
C THR A 11 -2.10 3.55 -8.29
N PHE A 12 -1.32 4.42 -7.65
CA PHE A 12 0.13 4.47 -7.87
C PHE A 12 0.96 3.82 -6.76
N ARG A 13 0.52 3.94 -5.50
CA ARG A 13 1.35 3.55 -4.34
C ARG A 13 0.94 2.22 -3.72
N TRP A 14 -0.36 1.96 -3.64
CA TRP A 14 -0.89 0.79 -2.97
C TRP A 14 -0.46 -0.55 -3.58
N PRO A 15 -0.28 -0.70 -4.91
CA PRO A 15 0.29 -1.92 -5.47
C PRO A 15 1.68 -2.24 -4.91
N MET A 16 2.52 -1.22 -4.66
CA MET A 16 3.83 -1.39 -4.01
C MET A 16 3.68 -1.78 -2.54
N VAL A 17 2.72 -1.18 -1.83
CA VAL A 17 2.42 -1.53 -0.42
C VAL A 17 2.04 -3.01 -0.33
N VAL A 18 1.15 -3.49 -1.20
CA VAL A 18 0.74 -4.90 -1.21
C VAL A 18 1.93 -5.82 -1.49
N ARG A 19 2.75 -5.51 -2.50
CA ARG A 19 3.94 -6.33 -2.82
C ARG A 19 4.90 -6.41 -1.64
N ARG A 20 5.23 -5.27 -1.02
CA ARG A 20 6.13 -5.22 0.14
C ARG A 20 5.54 -5.94 1.35
N ALA A 21 4.29 -5.67 1.70
CA ALA A 21 3.63 -6.29 2.84
C ALA A 21 3.56 -7.82 2.71
N VAL A 22 3.42 -8.34 1.49
CA VAL A 22 3.45 -9.79 1.23
C VAL A 22 4.87 -10.36 1.28
N ALA A 23 5.86 -9.63 0.78
CA ALA A 23 7.24 -10.12 0.69
C ALA A 23 7.99 -10.10 2.03
N VAL A 24 7.79 -9.04 2.83
CA VAL A 24 8.59 -8.78 4.04
C VAL A 24 7.77 -8.38 5.27
N GLY A 25 6.45 -8.18 5.12
CA GLY A 25 5.56 -7.82 6.21
C GLY A 25 5.04 -9.03 6.99
N ASN A 26 4.38 -8.77 8.11
CA ASN A 26 3.67 -9.81 8.87
C ASN A 26 2.30 -10.16 8.25
N GLU A 27 1.68 -11.24 8.74
CA GLU A 27 0.39 -11.72 8.22
C GLU A 27 -0.71 -10.65 8.30
N TRP A 28 -0.73 -9.86 9.39
CA TRP A 28 -1.71 -8.80 9.55
C TRP A 28 -1.52 -7.68 8.53
N GLU A 29 -0.30 -7.24 8.28
CA GLU A 29 0.03 -6.20 7.29
C GLU A 29 -0.34 -6.66 5.87
N ALA A 30 0.02 -7.90 5.52
CA ALA A 30 -0.34 -8.49 4.24
C ALA A 30 -1.87 -8.59 4.07
N GLY A 31 -2.58 -9.03 5.12
CA GLY A 31 -4.04 -9.10 5.15
C GLY A 31 -4.70 -7.73 5.01
N PHE A 32 -4.20 -6.75 5.77
CA PHE A 32 -4.69 -5.37 5.73
C PHE A 32 -4.50 -4.77 4.32
N ALA A 33 -3.30 -4.85 3.75
CA ALA A 33 -3.00 -4.32 2.42
C ALA A 33 -3.91 -4.90 1.33
N LYS A 34 -4.07 -6.23 1.33
CA LYS A 34 -4.97 -6.95 0.41
C LYS A 34 -6.43 -6.53 0.60
N SER A 35 -6.86 -6.36 1.86
CA SER A 35 -8.23 -5.95 2.16
C SER A 35 -8.55 -4.57 1.57
N ILE A 36 -7.65 -3.60 1.70
CA ILE A 36 -7.81 -2.26 1.14
C ILE A 36 -7.81 -2.32 -0.38
N ALA A 37 -6.89 -3.09 -1.00
CA ALA A 37 -6.85 -3.26 -2.45
C ALA A 37 -8.16 -3.86 -3.00
N ARG A 38 -8.78 -4.77 -2.25
CA ARG A 38 -10.07 -5.37 -2.61
C ARG A 38 -11.22 -4.37 -2.47
N HIS A 39 -11.30 -3.65 -1.35
CA HIS A 39 -12.38 -2.70 -1.10
C HIS A 39 -12.28 -1.45 -1.98
N GLY A 40 -11.06 -0.98 -2.26
CA GLY A 40 -10.75 0.18 -3.09
C GLY A 40 -11.27 0.10 -4.52
N LYS A 41 -11.57 -1.10 -5.03
CA LYS A 41 -12.22 -1.28 -6.34
C LYS A 41 -13.68 -0.82 -6.38
N ARG A 42 -14.32 -0.60 -5.22
CA ARG A 42 -15.73 -0.20 -5.14
C ARG A 42 -15.84 1.32 -5.26
N LYS A 43 -16.64 1.79 -6.23
CA LYS A 43 -16.80 3.22 -6.59
C LYS A 43 -17.04 4.16 -5.40
N ASN A 44 -17.83 3.72 -4.42
CA ASN A 44 -18.22 4.55 -3.26
C ASN A 44 -17.51 4.15 -1.96
N TRP A 45 -16.49 3.29 -2.03
CA TRP A 45 -15.78 2.91 -0.82
C TRP A 45 -14.83 4.02 -0.38
N ARG A 46 -14.76 4.23 0.93
CA ARG A 46 -13.81 5.12 1.58
C ARG A 46 -13.25 4.40 2.81
N PRO A 47 -11.95 4.53 3.11
CA PRO A 47 -11.41 3.98 4.34
C PRO A 47 -11.96 4.76 5.53
N THR A 48 -12.11 4.07 6.67
CA THR A 48 -12.34 4.74 7.96
C THR A 48 -11.13 5.60 8.33
N TYR A 49 -11.30 6.52 9.28
CA TYR A 49 -10.20 7.36 9.78
C TYR A 49 -9.00 6.52 10.23
N ARG A 50 -9.24 5.44 10.99
CA ARG A 50 -8.20 4.53 11.45
C ARG A 50 -7.52 3.78 10.29
N GLN A 51 -8.30 3.31 9.32
CA GLN A 51 -7.73 2.69 8.12
C GLN A 51 -6.84 3.67 7.35
N ALA A 52 -7.28 4.92 7.20
CA ALA A 52 -6.50 5.97 6.54
C ALA A 52 -5.16 6.24 7.25
N GLN A 53 -5.14 6.24 8.59
CA GLN A 53 -3.89 6.38 9.35
C GLN A 53 -2.92 5.22 9.08
N VAL A 54 -3.42 3.98 9.09
CA VAL A 54 -2.60 2.80 8.77
C VAL A 54 -2.11 2.84 7.32
N MET A 55 -2.97 3.22 6.37
CA MET A 55 -2.60 3.35 4.96
C MET A 55 -1.44 4.33 4.77
N ARG A 56 -1.49 5.50 5.42
CA ARG A 56 -0.41 6.49 5.34
C ARG A 56 0.89 5.98 5.93
N ARG A 57 0.83 5.36 7.11
CA ARG A 57 2.00 4.74 7.74
C ARG A 57 2.66 3.70 6.83
N MET A 58 1.87 2.81 6.22
CA MET A 58 2.42 1.79 5.32
C MET A 58 3.06 2.40 4.06
N VAL A 59 2.57 3.55 3.59
CA VAL A 59 3.17 4.28 2.47
C VAL A 59 4.46 5.00 2.91
N GLU A 60 4.50 5.59 4.10
CA GLU A 60 5.72 6.19 4.66
C GLU A 60 6.82 5.14 4.85
N GLU A 61 6.46 3.95 5.32
CA GLU A 61 7.37 2.81 5.47
C GLU A 61 7.93 2.31 4.13
N LEU A 62 7.21 2.49 3.01
CA LEU A 62 7.76 2.20 1.68
C LEU A 62 8.90 3.16 1.33
N THR A 63 8.73 4.44 1.64
CA THR A 63 9.69 5.50 1.27
C THR A 63 10.87 5.59 2.22
N ALA A 64 10.70 5.16 3.47
CA ALA A 64 11.73 5.16 4.49
C ALA A 64 12.67 3.95 4.41
N ALA A 65 12.24 2.88 3.74
CA ALA A 65 13.07 1.71 3.56
C ALA A 65 14.11 1.94 2.45
N PRO A 66 15.38 1.53 2.65
CA PRO A 66 16.33 1.46 1.54
C PRO A 66 15.72 0.60 0.44
N GLU A 67 15.78 1.08 -0.81
CA GLU A 67 15.33 0.28 -1.94
C GLU A 67 16.06 -1.05 -1.91
N PRO A 68 15.36 -2.19 -2.07
CA PRO A 68 16.06 -3.45 -2.27
C PRO A 68 16.97 -3.27 -3.47
N GLU A 69 18.25 -3.58 -3.29
CA GLU A 69 19.26 -3.57 -4.34
C GLU A 69 18.75 -4.51 -5.44
N PHE A 70 18.17 -3.93 -6.49
CA PHE A 70 17.75 -4.70 -7.65
C PHE A 70 19.04 -5.05 -8.39
N ASP A 71 19.46 -6.31 -8.33
CA ASP A 71 20.44 -6.84 -9.28
C ASP A 71 19.83 -6.70 -10.67
N LEU A 72 20.31 -5.69 -11.41
CA LEU A 72 20.06 -5.56 -12.84
C LEU A 72 20.67 -6.81 -13.50
N ILE A 73 19.83 -7.78 -13.85
CA ILE A 73 20.28 -8.93 -14.65
C ILE A 73 20.44 -8.43 -16.08
N GLU A 74 21.65 -8.02 -16.44
CA GLU A 74 22.09 -7.95 -17.83
C GLU A 74 22.60 -9.34 -18.25
N GLU A 75 21.82 -10.08 -19.04
CA GLU A 75 22.31 -11.03 -20.07
C GLU A 75 21.21 -11.43 -21.06
#